data_AF-A0A4U5WPP4-F1
#
_entry.id   AF-A0A4U5WPP4-F1
#
_cell.length_a   1.000
_cell.length_b   1.000
_cell.length_c   1.000
_cell.angle_alpha   90.00
_cell.angle_beta   90.00
_cell.angle_gamma   90.00
#
_symmetry.space_group_name_H-M   'P 1'
#
loop_
_entity.id
_entity.type
_entity.pdbx_description
1 polymer ?
#
loop_
_entity_poly.entity_id
_entity_poly.type
_entity_poly.pdbx_seq_one_letter_code
_entity_poly.pdbx_strand_id
1 'polypeptide(L)'
;MPVPRRDQALLPRPTRVSLRSGHFTFDATTALHATPGAEAAADLLRDLLRPATGLPLPTSPSGTVTLAVDAGLRGLGREGYGLTVSPHSVLLRAAHPTGLLRGVQTLRQLLPEEALVPVTGGHLGHATERERERERNRERDRPDRWELPCTEITDVPHRSWRGLMIDVARHFHPVDTLRRHVDLLALHKLNVLHLHLTDDQGWRMPVAAYPRLTTIGAHRAGPDGAGPPGAPGSSRRGPLPHAGAYTRADLTGLVDYAARRGVTVVPEVEMPGHVRAALAAYPHLGNHPDRVLDVWTRWGVCDTVLGVHDAVLDFVRAVLDEVMDVFPSPYVHLGGDECPTTEWQQSATARARVAAEGLSGPADLHGWLLGRAGAHLRDRGRHPVAWAETGTVLPPGFTAMSWRATAHAAEALARGHDVVLTHHRTTYLDYAQDEAPGGPPVQPGPVVDLRTVHRGDPDPRTSAPGAGRVLGTQAQLWTEFAPTAADLDRLAYPRLCALADRAWSGPTPWPDFTRRLTAHTRRLDALGVRRHPTPAAPPEATAARTAPSP
;
A
#
# COMPACT_ATOMS: atom_id res chain seq x y z
N MET A 1 11.91 -19.25 24.19
CA MET A 1 11.94 -17.78 24.39
C MET A 1 10.64 -17.27 25.00
N PRO A 2 10.66 -16.56 26.15
CA PRO A 2 9.47 -15.93 26.72
C PRO A 2 8.92 -14.84 25.79
N VAL A 3 7.59 -14.66 25.79
CA VAL A 3 6.92 -13.61 25.00
C VAL A 3 7.40 -12.25 25.49
N PRO A 4 7.95 -11.38 24.62
CA PRO A 4 8.41 -10.05 25.04
C PRO A 4 7.25 -9.21 25.57
N ARG A 5 7.53 -8.26 26.48
CA ARG A 5 6.53 -7.29 26.92
C ARG A 5 6.01 -6.48 25.71
N ARG A 6 4.77 -5.97 25.77
CA ARG A 6 4.11 -5.32 24.61
C ARG A 6 4.89 -4.12 24.07
N ASP A 7 5.49 -3.33 24.95
CA ASP A 7 6.39 -2.21 24.66
C ASP A 7 7.73 -2.64 24.02
N GLN A 8 8.13 -3.90 24.21
CA GLN A 8 9.27 -4.53 23.54
C GLN A 8 8.89 -5.22 22.22
N ALA A 9 7.60 -5.26 21.88
CA ALA A 9 7.03 -5.97 20.74
C ALA A 9 6.35 -5.02 19.72
N LEU A 10 6.72 -3.74 19.73
CA LEU A 10 6.22 -2.73 18.82
C LEU A 10 6.78 -2.94 17.40
N LEU A 11 5.92 -2.83 16.39
CA LEU A 11 6.28 -2.99 15.00
C LEU A 11 5.58 -1.91 14.16
N PRO A 12 6.31 -0.97 13.54
CA PRO A 12 7.77 -0.82 13.53
C PRO A 12 8.42 -0.54 14.89
N ARG A 13 9.74 -0.79 15.00
CA ARG A 13 10.54 -0.44 16.18
C ARG A 13 10.61 1.09 16.34
N PRO A 14 10.22 1.65 17.51
CA PRO A 14 10.36 3.08 17.71
C PRO A 14 11.83 3.52 17.78
N THR A 15 12.08 4.78 17.44
CA THR A 15 13.43 5.39 17.51
C THR A 15 14.03 5.25 18.91
N ARG A 16 13.24 5.55 19.95
CA ARG A 16 13.63 5.35 21.35
C ARG A 16 12.44 4.87 22.18
N VAL A 17 12.67 3.86 23.02
CA VAL A 17 11.72 3.35 24.02
C VAL A 17 12.44 3.23 25.36
N SER A 18 11.84 3.72 26.43
CA SER A 18 12.30 3.56 27.81
C SER A 18 11.19 2.94 28.65
N LEU A 19 11.46 1.76 29.19
CA LEU A 19 10.50 1.00 30.01
C LEU A 19 10.32 1.69 31.36
N ARG A 20 9.08 1.81 31.84
CA ARG A 20 8.77 2.30 33.18
C ARG A 20 7.98 1.22 33.94
N SER A 21 8.01 1.28 35.26
CA SER A 21 7.26 0.34 36.11
C SER A 21 5.78 0.74 36.17
N GLY A 22 4.90 -0.26 36.24
CA GLY A 22 3.46 -0.07 36.37
C GLY A 22 2.69 -0.04 35.05
N HIS A 23 1.39 0.20 35.14
CA HIS A 23 0.47 0.24 34.01
C HIS A 23 -0.47 1.45 34.14
N PHE A 24 -0.88 1.99 33.00
CA PHE A 24 -2.06 2.85 32.92
C PHE A 24 -3.28 1.97 32.57
N THR A 25 -4.45 2.29 33.12
CA THR A 25 -5.69 1.57 32.84
C THR A 25 -6.67 2.45 32.10
N PHE A 26 -7.05 2.04 30.89
CA PHE A 26 -8.23 2.53 30.21
C PHE A 26 -9.47 1.85 30.79
N ASP A 27 -10.42 2.65 31.27
CA ASP A 27 -11.72 2.20 31.80
C ASP A 27 -12.82 3.24 31.49
N ALA A 28 -14.03 3.00 32.00
CA ALA A 28 -15.20 3.85 31.76
C ALA A 28 -15.03 5.31 32.26
N THR A 29 -14.08 5.58 33.15
CA THR A 29 -13.80 6.93 33.67
C THR A 29 -12.75 7.68 32.85
N THR A 30 -12.08 6.98 31.92
CA THR A 30 -11.01 7.58 31.13
C THR A 30 -11.56 8.59 30.13
N ALA A 31 -11.03 9.82 30.18
CA ALA A 31 -11.41 10.92 29.30
C ALA A 31 -10.21 11.45 28.51
N LEU A 32 -10.47 11.96 27.29
CA LEU A 32 -9.47 12.53 26.40
C LEU A 32 -9.43 14.05 26.56
N HIS A 33 -8.22 14.62 26.61
CA HIS A 33 -7.99 16.04 26.41
C HIS A 33 -7.27 16.24 25.08
N ALA A 34 -7.93 16.88 24.11
CA ALA A 34 -7.33 17.23 22.83
C ALA A 34 -7.04 18.74 22.80
N THR A 35 -5.78 19.13 22.60
CA THR A 35 -5.45 20.54 22.34
C THR A 35 -5.96 20.96 20.95
N PRO A 36 -6.05 22.27 20.64
CA PRO A 36 -6.39 22.71 19.29
C PRO A 36 -5.52 22.03 18.22
N GLY A 37 -6.15 21.44 17.22
CA GLY A 37 -5.50 20.69 16.13
C GLY A 37 -5.27 19.20 16.40
N ALA A 38 -5.61 18.69 17.59
CA ALA A 38 -5.50 17.28 17.95
C ALA A 38 -6.82 16.50 17.83
N GLU A 39 -7.92 17.16 17.43
CA GLU A 39 -9.29 16.62 17.42
C GLU A 39 -9.38 15.37 16.55
N ALA A 40 -8.82 15.42 15.34
CA ALA A 40 -8.83 14.29 14.41
C ALA A 40 -8.08 13.06 14.97
N ALA A 41 -7.04 13.25 15.79
CA ALA A 41 -6.34 12.14 16.42
C ALA A 41 -7.13 11.56 17.60
N ALA A 42 -7.87 12.40 18.34
CA ALA A 42 -8.77 11.95 19.39
C ALA A 42 -9.97 11.19 18.81
N ASP A 43 -10.53 11.66 17.69
CA ASP A 43 -11.56 10.95 16.93
C ASP A 43 -11.04 9.59 16.44
N LEU A 44 -9.86 9.56 15.83
CA LEU A 44 -9.24 8.32 15.37
C LEU A 44 -9.02 7.32 16.52
N LEU A 45 -8.55 7.79 17.69
CA LEU A 45 -8.36 6.92 18.85
C LEU A 45 -9.69 6.33 19.33
N ARG A 46 -10.76 7.14 19.37
CA ARG A 46 -12.11 6.68 19.70
C ARG A 46 -12.60 5.65 18.69
N ASP A 47 -12.51 5.95 17.40
CA ASP A 47 -12.97 5.07 16.32
C ASP A 47 -12.27 3.72 16.33
N LEU A 48 -10.97 3.70 16.64
CA LEU A 48 -10.17 2.48 16.62
C LEU A 48 -10.29 1.62 17.88
N LEU A 49 -10.65 2.21 19.03
CA LEU A 49 -10.74 1.48 20.30
C LEU A 49 -12.18 1.09 20.66
N ARG A 50 -13.15 1.98 20.43
CA ARG A 50 -14.54 1.78 20.83
C ARG A 50 -15.14 0.44 20.38
N PRO A 51 -14.88 -0.06 19.16
CA PRO A 51 -15.43 -1.35 18.73
C PRO A 51 -15.08 -2.50 19.70
N ALA A 52 -13.80 -2.67 20.01
CA ALA A 52 -13.35 -3.75 20.87
C ALA A 52 -13.62 -3.47 22.35
N THR A 53 -13.36 -2.23 22.80
CA THR A 53 -13.32 -1.87 24.22
C THR A 53 -14.65 -1.38 24.78
N GLY A 54 -15.58 -0.95 23.94
CA GLY A 54 -16.83 -0.30 24.36
C GLY A 54 -16.63 1.05 25.07
N LEU A 55 -15.39 1.52 25.24
CA LEU A 55 -15.10 2.71 26.02
C LEU A 55 -15.54 3.98 25.27
N PRO A 56 -16.26 4.91 25.93
CA PRO A 56 -16.73 6.13 25.30
C PRO A 56 -15.60 7.14 25.04
N LEU A 57 -14.60 7.17 25.92
CA LEU A 57 -13.48 8.12 25.91
C LEU A 57 -13.93 9.57 25.67
N PRO A 58 -14.83 10.12 26.51
CA PRO A 58 -15.38 11.45 26.32
C PRO A 58 -14.30 12.51 26.37
N THR A 59 -14.56 13.67 25.74
CA THR A 59 -13.63 14.80 25.81
C THR A 59 -13.80 15.52 27.15
N SER A 60 -12.69 15.83 27.83
CA SER A 60 -12.65 16.62 29.06
C SER A 60 -11.36 17.43 29.14
N PRO A 61 -11.39 18.71 29.55
CA PRO A 61 -10.18 19.51 29.80
C PRO A 61 -9.24 18.88 30.84
N SER A 62 -9.77 18.07 31.75
CA SER A 62 -9.02 17.34 32.78
C SER A 62 -8.83 15.85 32.42
N GLY A 63 -8.91 15.51 31.13
CA GLY A 63 -8.77 14.13 30.66
C GLY A 63 -7.40 13.55 31.00
N THR A 64 -7.38 12.31 31.50
CA THR A 64 -6.14 11.59 31.86
C THR A 64 -5.33 11.17 30.63
N VAL A 65 -5.92 11.21 29.43
CA VAL A 65 -5.23 10.96 28.16
C VAL A 65 -5.20 12.25 27.34
N THR A 66 -4.04 12.89 27.27
CA THR A 66 -3.84 14.15 26.54
C THR A 66 -3.21 13.89 25.16
N LEU A 67 -3.83 14.43 24.12
CA LEU A 67 -3.29 14.53 22.76
C LEU A 67 -2.97 16.00 22.47
N ALA A 68 -1.70 16.31 22.21
CA ALA A 68 -1.24 17.69 22.10
C ALA A 68 -0.47 17.95 20.80
N VAL A 69 -0.92 18.93 20.02
CA VAL A 69 -0.11 19.53 18.96
C VAL A 69 0.70 20.68 19.56
N ASP A 70 2.02 20.57 19.51
CA ASP A 70 2.94 21.60 20.00
C ASP A 70 3.98 21.91 18.91
N ALA A 71 3.72 22.97 18.15
CA ALA A 71 4.60 23.45 17.09
C ALA A 71 5.97 23.93 17.61
N GLY A 72 6.15 24.10 18.93
CA GLY A 72 7.42 24.37 19.59
C GLY A 72 8.35 23.16 19.67
N LEU A 73 7.84 21.94 19.52
CA LEU A 73 8.65 20.72 19.52
C LEU A 73 9.65 20.73 18.35
N ARG A 74 10.88 20.30 18.63
CA ARG A 74 11.99 20.23 17.67
C ARG A 74 12.43 18.78 17.49
N GLY A 75 13.00 18.47 16.34
CA GLY A 75 13.55 17.13 16.04
C GLY A 75 12.53 16.04 15.72
N LEU A 76 11.22 16.33 15.73
CA LEU A 76 10.17 15.35 15.43
C LEU A 76 9.67 15.38 13.97
N GLY A 77 9.95 16.47 13.24
CA GLY A 77 9.45 16.63 11.86
C GLY A 77 7.92 16.58 11.78
N ARG A 78 7.40 16.19 10.60
CA ARG A 78 5.94 16.18 10.32
C ARG A 78 5.20 14.96 10.90
N GLU A 79 5.89 13.85 11.10
CA GLU A 79 5.27 12.57 11.47
C GLU A 79 5.79 12.00 12.79
N GLY A 80 6.77 12.63 13.41
CA GLY A 80 7.29 12.20 14.70
C GLY A 80 6.43 12.63 15.87
N TYR A 81 6.57 11.90 16.97
CA TYR A 81 5.80 12.11 18.20
C TYR A 81 6.58 11.68 19.44
N GLY A 82 6.18 12.22 20.58
CA GLY A 82 6.53 11.72 21.90
C GLY A 82 5.32 11.13 22.59
N LEU A 83 5.47 9.98 23.23
CA LEU A 83 4.43 9.32 24.01
C LEU A 83 4.97 8.99 25.41
N THR A 84 4.25 9.43 26.43
CA THR A 84 4.52 9.10 27.84
C THR A 84 3.30 8.42 28.42
N VAL A 85 3.48 7.20 28.93
CA VAL A 85 2.46 6.45 29.67
C VAL A 85 2.96 6.34 31.11
N SER A 86 2.20 6.91 32.04
CA SER A 86 2.43 6.85 33.49
C SER A 86 1.24 6.14 34.16
N PRO A 87 1.33 5.76 35.44
CA PRO A 87 0.21 5.11 36.12
C PRO A 87 -1.07 5.96 36.23
N HIS A 88 -0.99 7.27 35.99
CA HIS A 88 -2.11 8.20 36.23
C HIS A 88 -2.50 8.99 34.98
N SER A 89 -1.65 9.00 33.95
CA SER A 89 -1.91 9.76 32.73
C SER A 89 -1.15 9.23 31.52
N VAL A 90 -1.68 9.52 30.35
CA VAL A 90 -1.05 9.32 29.04
C VAL A 90 -0.91 10.68 28.36
N LEU A 91 0.29 11.00 27.88
CA LEU A 91 0.54 12.19 27.07
C LEU A 91 1.10 11.76 25.71
N LEU A 92 0.36 12.03 24.65
CA LEU A 92 0.80 11.91 23.27
C LEU A 92 0.95 13.31 22.67
N ARG A 93 2.16 13.67 22.25
CA ARG A 93 2.45 14.99 21.69
C ARG A 93 3.22 14.92 20.38
N ALA A 94 2.96 15.85 19.47
CA ALA A 94 3.66 15.94 18.19
C ALA A 94 3.76 17.40 17.70
N ALA A 95 4.73 17.68 16.84
CA ALA A 95 4.87 18.99 16.21
C ALA A 95 3.80 19.27 15.13
N HIS A 96 3.16 18.21 14.63
CA HIS A 96 2.18 18.27 13.55
C HIS A 96 1.10 17.18 13.78
N PRO A 97 -0.17 17.41 13.38
CA PRO A 97 -1.26 16.46 13.61
C PRO A 97 -0.97 15.02 13.11
N THR A 98 -0.29 14.88 11.96
CA THR A 98 0.10 13.56 11.43
C THR A 98 0.94 12.74 12.41
N GLY A 99 1.80 13.38 13.22
CA GLY A 99 2.57 12.69 14.25
C GLY A 99 1.68 12.09 15.35
N LEU A 100 0.59 12.77 15.70
CA LEU A 100 -0.40 12.21 16.62
C LEU A 100 -1.07 10.96 16.03
N LEU A 101 -1.39 10.97 14.72
CA LEU A 101 -1.97 9.79 14.06
C LEU A 101 -1.02 8.58 14.13
N ARG A 102 0.30 8.78 14.03
CA ARG A 102 1.31 7.71 14.22
C ARG A 102 1.37 7.24 15.66
N GLY A 103 1.31 8.17 16.61
CA GLY A 103 1.31 7.86 18.04
C GLY A 103 0.09 7.08 18.51
N VAL A 104 -1.10 7.36 17.96
CA VAL A 104 -2.33 6.58 18.19
C VAL A 104 -2.11 5.11 17.84
N GLN A 105 -1.37 4.81 16.76
CA GLN A 105 -1.10 3.44 16.36
C GLN A 105 -0.14 2.73 17.32
N THR A 106 0.83 3.46 17.90
CA THR A 106 1.65 2.90 18.98
C THR A 106 0.84 2.67 20.25
N LEU A 107 -0.07 3.58 20.64
CA LEU A 107 -0.99 3.34 21.75
C LEU A 107 -1.81 2.06 21.55
N ARG A 108 -2.34 1.86 20.33
CA ARG A 108 -3.05 0.63 19.96
C ARG A 108 -2.21 -0.63 20.13
N GLN A 109 -0.92 -0.58 19.78
CA GLN A 109 -0.04 -1.73 19.95
C GLN A 109 0.39 -1.97 21.41
N LEU A 110 0.35 -0.95 22.26
CA LEU A 110 0.63 -1.09 23.71
C LEU A 110 -0.53 -1.74 24.46
N LEU A 111 -1.74 -1.68 23.92
CA LEU A 111 -2.91 -2.40 24.43
C LEU A 111 -2.83 -3.92 24.17
N PRO A 112 -3.62 -4.73 24.92
CA PRO A 112 -3.87 -6.12 24.59
C PRO A 112 -4.37 -6.31 23.15
N GLU A 113 -4.00 -7.42 22.51
CA GLU A 113 -4.44 -7.76 21.15
C GLU A 113 -5.97 -7.85 21.04
N GLU A 114 -6.67 -8.16 22.13
CA GLU A 114 -8.13 -8.17 22.22
C GLU A 114 -8.73 -6.78 21.97
N ALA A 115 -7.99 -5.70 22.25
CA ALA A 115 -8.41 -4.32 22.00
C ALA A 115 -8.36 -3.93 20.51
N LEU A 116 -7.79 -4.80 19.67
CA LEU A 116 -7.67 -4.61 18.22
C LEU A 116 -8.75 -5.36 17.44
N VAL A 117 -9.52 -6.23 18.11
CA VAL A 117 -10.50 -7.09 17.43
C VAL A 117 -11.56 -6.21 16.76
N PRO A 118 -11.70 -6.28 15.42
CA PRO A 118 -12.71 -5.51 14.72
C PRO A 118 -14.10 -6.00 15.13
N VAL A 119 -15.03 -5.06 15.30
CA VAL A 119 -16.45 -5.41 15.38
C VAL A 119 -16.94 -5.62 13.96
N THR A 120 -17.50 -6.79 13.71
CA THR A 120 -18.11 -7.21 12.43
C THR A 120 -19.38 -6.42 12.05
N GLY A 121 -19.66 -5.34 12.78
CA GLY A 121 -20.88 -4.54 12.74
C GLY A 121 -21.22 -3.91 11.40
N GLY A 122 -20.23 -3.68 10.52
CA GLY A 122 -20.46 -3.12 9.18
C GLY A 122 -21.08 -4.10 8.17
N HIS A 123 -21.13 -5.40 8.48
CA HIS A 123 -21.69 -6.45 7.61
C HIS A 123 -22.87 -7.19 8.25
N LEU A 124 -23.49 -6.63 9.30
CA LEU A 124 -24.68 -7.21 9.93
C LEU A 124 -25.93 -7.19 9.04
N GLY A 125 -25.87 -6.63 7.83
CA GLY A 125 -26.91 -6.86 6.81
C GLY A 125 -26.96 -8.32 6.33
N HIS A 126 -25.82 -9.03 6.37
CA HIS A 126 -25.67 -10.41 5.89
C HIS A 126 -25.00 -11.37 6.88
N ALA A 127 -24.68 -10.91 8.10
CA ALA A 127 -24.07 -11.76 9.11
C ALA A 127 -25.00 -12.93 9.51
N THR A 128 -24.41 -14.13 9.54
CA THR A 128 -25.05 -15.36 10.00
C THR A 128 -25.40 -15.27 11.49
N GLU A 129 -26.39 -16.04 11.96
CA GLU A 129 -26.77 -16.05 13.38
C GLU A 129 -25.59 -16.42 14.29
N ARG A 130 -24.69 -17.28 13.80
CA ARG A 130 -23.44 -17.64 14.51
C ARG A 130 -22.49 -16.47 14.68
N GLU A 131 -22.39 -15.59 13.69
CA GLU A 131 -21.55 -14.38 13.79
C GLU A 131 -22.16 -13.38 14.77
N ARG A 132 -23.48 -13.20 14.71
CA ARG A 132 -24.22 -12.34 15.67
C ARG A 132 -24.10 -12.86 17.10
N GLU A 133 -24.24 -14.16 17.30
CA GLU A 133 -24.09 -14.79 18.62
C GLU A 133 -22.66 -14.63 19.16
N ARG A 134 -21.64 -14.81 18.31
CA ARG A 134 -20.24 -14.54 18.69
C ARG A 134 -20.03 -13.08 19.10
N GLU A 135 -20.65 -12.14 18.40
CA GLU A 135 -20.56 -10.72 18.70
C GLU A 135 -21.22 -10.40 20.05
N ARG A 136 -22.43 -10.92 20.31
CA ARG A 136 -23.12 -10.78 21.61
C ARG A 136 -22.32 -11.39 22.76
N ASN A 137 -21.73 -12.57 22.57
CA ASN A 137 -20.90 -13.21 23.58
C ASN A 137 -19.65 -12.37 23.88
N ARG A 138 -19.00 -11.82 22.85
CA ARG A 138 -17.84 -10.93 23.03
C ARG A 138 -18.19 -9.66 23.78
N GLU A 139 -19.35 -9.07 23.49
CA GLU A 139 -19.80 -7.87 24.20
C GLU A 139 -20.09 -8.15 25.68
N ARG A 140 -20.70 -9.31 25.98
CA ARG A 140 -20.95 -9.74 27.36
C ARG A 140 -19.66 -10.05 28.13
N ASP A 141 -18.71 -10.71 27.47
CA ASP A 141 -17.47 -11.17 28.10
C ASP A 141 -16.32 -10.13 27.96
N ARG A 142 -16.67 -8.90 27.57
CA ARG A 142 -15.73 -7.79 27.36
C ARG A 142 -15.10 -7.33 28.68
N PRO A 143 -13.77 -7.12 28.74
CA PRO A 143 -13.12 -6.53 29.91
C PRO A 143 -13.54 -5.07 30.14
N ASP A 144 -13.78 -4.72 31.41
CA ASP A 144 -14.04 -3.33 31.84
C ASP A 144 -12.75 -2.48 31.95
N ARG A 145 -11.58 -3.14 31.95
CA ARG A 145 -10.26 -2.53 32.17
C ARG A 145 -9.27 -3.00 31.11
N TRP A 146 -8.53 -2.04 30.55
CA TRP A 146 -7.56 -2.27 29.48
C TRP A 146 -6.21 -1.66 29.86
N GLU A 147 -5.21 -2.50 30.06
CA GLU A 147 -3.91 -2.07 30.59
C GLU A 147 -2.85 -1.85 29.52
N LEU A 148 -2.12 -0.74 29.63
CA LEU A 148 -0.92 -0.47 28.84
C LEU A 148 0.29 -0.30 29.78
N PRO A 149 1.46 -0.86 29.42
CA PRO A 149 2.66 -0.70 30.24
C PRO A 149 3.10 0.77 30.26
N CYS A 150 3.57 1.23 31.43
CA CYS A 150 4.18 2.55 31.54
C CYS A 150 5.46 2.59 30.69
N THR A 151 5.60 3.65 29.88
CA THR A 151 6.68 3.75 28.90
C THR A 151 6.90 5.21 28.48
N GLU A 152 8.11 5.50 28.02
CA GLU A 152 8.45 6.74 27.34
C GLU A 152 8.99 6.43 25.94
N ILE A 153 8.35 7.00 24.93
CA ILE A 153 8.66 6.76 23.53
C ILE A 153 8.90 8.10 22.85
N THR A 154 9.95 8.16 22.03
CA THR A 154 10.16 9.21 21.03
C THR A 154 10.37 8.51 19.71
N ASP A 155 9.61 8.89 18.69
CA ASP A 155 9.59 8.15 17.43
C ASP A 155 9.51 9.09 16.23
N VAL A 156 10.33 8.82 15.20
CA VAL A 156 10.39 9.55 13.93
C VAL A 156 10.60 8.56 12.78
N PRO A 157 10.02 8.80 11.59
CA PRO A 157 10.24 7.91 10.44
C PRO A 157 11.64 8.09 9.84
N HIS A 158 12.22 6.99 9.36
CA HIS A 158 13.46 6.98 8.58
C HIS A 158 13.25 7.42 7.12
N ARG A 159 12.14 7.03 6.49
CA ARG A 159 11.77 7.40 5.11
C ARG A 159 10.46 8.18 5.06
N SER A 160 10.37 9.12 4.13
CA SER A 160 9.16 9.94 3.93
C SER A 160 8.07 9.25 3.12
N TRP A 161 8.45 8.33 2.21
CA TRP A 161 7.54 7.49 1.44
C TRP A 161 7.59 6.05 1.94
N ARG A 162 6.45 5.50 2.37
CA ARG A 162 6.34 4.15 2.92
C ARG A 162 5.06 3.53 2.40
N GLY A 163 5.17 2.87 1.25
CA GLY A 163 4.00 2.53 0.43
C GLY A 163 3.64 1.05 0.38
N LEU A 164 2.40 0.80 0.03
CA LEU A 164 1.91 -0.45 -0.56
C LEU A 164 1.14 -0.10 -1.83
N MET A 165 1.48 -0.74 -2.94
CA MET A 165 0.64 -0.77 -4.12
C MET A 165 -0.32 -1.96 -4.08
N ILE A 166 -1.59 -1.73 -4.41
CA ILE A 166 -2.58 -2.78 -4.67
C ILE A 166 -3.05 -2.63 -6.10
N ASP A 167 -2.82 -3.67 -6.90
CA ASP A 167 -3.40 -3.84 -8.23
C ASP A 167 -4.87 -4.23 -8.10
N VAL A 168 -5.75 -3.37 -8.61
CA VAL A 168 -7.19 -3.63 -8.68
C VAL A 168 -7.66 -3.80 -10.12
N ALA A 169 -6.75 -3.65 -11.09
CA ALA A 169 -6.99 -3.80 -12.51
C ALA A 169 -7.02 -5.29 -12.91
N ARG A 170 -6.09 -6.12 -12.45
CA ARG A 170 -6.06 -7.55 -12.81
C ARG A 170 -7.16 -8.32 -12.08
N HIS A 171 -7.35 -8.10 -10.77
CA HIS A 171 -8.56 -8.50 -10.05
C HIS A 171 -9.14 -7.35 -9.23
N PHE A 172 -10.44 -7.15 -9.37
CA PHE A 172 -11.16 -6.09 -8.67
C PHE A 172 -11.34 -6.47 -7.20
N HIS A 173 -10.91 -5.58 -6.31
CA HIS A 173 -11.16 -5.70 -4.87
C HIS A 173 -12.18 -4.65 -4.42
N PRO A 174 -13.24 -5.04 -3.67
CA PRO A 174 -14.22 -4.10 -3.13
C PRO A 174 -13.56 -2.99 -2.28
N VAL A 175 -14.15 -1.80 -2.25
CA VAL A 175 -13.60 -0.65 -1.52
C VAL A 175 -13.36 -0.93 -0.03
N ASP A 176 -14.18 -1.78 0.59
CA ASP A 176 -14.00 -2.17 2.00
C ASP A 176 -12.73 -2.99 2.23
N THR A 177 -12.31 -3.80 1.24
CA THR A 177 -10.99 -4.47 1.27
C THR A 177 -9.86 -3.45 1.31
N LEU A 178 -9.99 -2.36 0.54
CA LEU A 178 -9.01 -1.27 0.52
C LEU A 178 -9.01 -0.49 1.84
N ARG A 179 -10.18 -0.18 2.40
CA ARG A 179 -10.30 0.46 3.74
C ARG A 179 -9.65 -0.38 4.83
N ARG A 180 -9.86 -1.69 4.82
CA ARG A 180 -9.18 -2.62 5.74
C ARG A 180 -7.66 -2.57 5.58
N HIS A 181 -7.15 -2.53 4.34
CA HIS A 181 -5.71 -2.37 4.11
C HIS A 181 -5.21 -1.02 4.61
N VAL A 182 -5.95 0.08 4.42
CA VAL A 182 -5.60 1.39 4.98
C VAL A 182 -5.45 1.34 6.50
N ASP A 183 -6.33 0.65 7.23
CA ASP A 183 -6.19 0.45 8.68
C ASP A 183 -4.89 -0.27 9.04
N LEU A 184 -4.56 -1.32 8.27
CA LEU A 184 -3.34 -2.09 8.48
C LEU A 184 -2.08 -1.28 8.10
N LEU A 185 -2.11 -0.50 7.02
CA LEU A 185 -1.04 0.42 6.65
C LEU A 185 -0.78 1.41 7.78
N ALA A 186 -1.84 2.04 8.29
CA ALA A 186 -1.74 2.99 9.39
C ALA A 186 -1.17 2.34 10.66
N LEU A 187 -1.65 1.15 11.06
CA LEU A 187 -1.14 0.40 12.20
C LEU A 187 0.38 0.17 12.11
N HIS A 188 0.88 -0.07 10.90
CA HIS A 188 2.29 -0.29 10.61
C HIS A 188 3.04 0.99 10.20
N LYS A 189 2.40 2.16 10.32
CA LYS A 189 2.92 3.49 9.97
C LYS A 189 3.36 3.65 8.50
N LEU A 190 2.83 2.82 7.60
CA LEU A 190 2.89 3.05 6.16
C LEU A 190 1.93 4.19 5.81
N ASN A 191 2.33 5.09 4.91
CA ASN A 191 1.63 6.34 4.64
C ASN A 191 1.17 6.52 3.19
N VAL A 192 1.44 5.55 2.32
CA VAL A 192 0.97 5.59 0.93
C VAL A 192 0.24 4.29 0.60
N LEU A 193 -0.99 4.44 0.10
CA LEU A 193 -1.68 3.42 -0.68
C LEU A 193 -1.55 3.83 -2.16
N HIS A 194 -0.74 3.11 -2.92
CA HIS A 194 -0.66 3.27 -4.37
C HIS A 194 -1.73 2.40 -5.01
N LEU A 195 -2.66 2.99 -5.76
CA LEU A 195 -3.82 2.28 -6.30
C LEU A 195 -3.69 2.17 -7.81
N HIS A 196 -3.34 0.97 -8.27
CA HIS A 196 -3.18 0.63 -9.68
C HIS A 196 -4.55 0.33 -10.30
N LEU A 197 -5.16 1.38 -10.89
CA LEU A 197 -6.58 1.42 -11.25
C LEU A 197 -6.89 0.90 -12.66
N THR A 198 -5.89 0.79 -13.53
CA THR A 198 -6.10 0.52 -14.95
C THR A 198 -5.00 -0.38 -15.48
N ASP A 199 -5.36 -1.36 -16.29
CA ASP A 199 -4.44 -2.19 -17.05
C ASP A 199 -5.15 -2.78 -18.28
N ASP A 200 -4.49 -3.69 -19.00
CA ASP A 200 -5.05 -4.40 -20.13
C ASP A 200 -6.29 -5.23 -19.79
N GLN A 201 -6.35 -5.80 -18.57
CA GLN A 201 -7.40 -6.71 -18.12
C GLN A 201 -8.53 -6.02 -17.33
N GLY A 202 -8.46 -4.68 -17.18
CA GLY A 202 -9.48 -3.95 -16.47
C GLY A 202 -9.25 -2.45 -16.29
N TRP A 203 -10.33 -1.68 -16.38
CA TRP A 203 -10.36 -0.26 -16.01
C TRP A 203 -11.34 -0.05 -14.86
N ARG A 204 -10.87 0.51 -13.73
CA ARG A 204 -11.62 0.51 -12.46
C ARG A 204 -12.16 1.87 -12.01
N MET A 205 -11.80 2.96 -12.65
CA MET A 205 -12.19 4.32 -12.25
C MET A 205 -13.20 4.94 -13.24
N PRO A 206 -14.28 5.59 -12.82
CA PRO A 206 -15.16 6.28 -13.75
C PRO A 206 -14.51 7.59 -14.23
N VAL A 207 -14.68 7.90 -15.52
CA VAL A 207 -14.29 9.19 -16.11
C VAL A 207 -15.51 9.72 -16.84
N ALA A 208 -16.04 10.87 -16.43
CA ALA A 208 -17.35 11.33 -16.88
C ALA A 208 -17.40 11.53 -18.41
N ALA A 209 -16.32 12.04 -18.99
CA ALA A 209 -16.18 12.21 -20.45
C ALA A 209 -16.07 10.88 -21.22
N TYR A 210 -15.71 9.79 -20.54
CA TYR A 210 -15.45 8.48 -21.14
C TYR A 210 -16.16 7.33 -20.38
N PRO A 211 -17.50 7.32 -20.36
CA PRO A 211 -18.27 6.35 -19.55
C PRO A 211 -18.05 4.89 -19.95
N ARG A 212 -17.63 4.60 -21.20
CA ARG A 212 -17.37 3.23 -21.64
C ARG A 212 -16.13 2.61 -21.00
N LEU A 213 -15.26 3.41 -20.36
CA LEU A 213 -14.12 2.89 -19.62
C LEU A 213 -14.59 1.95 -18.49
N THR A 214 -15.69 2.26 -17.80
CA THR A 214 -16.24 1.36 -16.78
C THR A 214 -17.38 0.48 -17.29
N THR A 215 -18.17 0.89 -18.28
CA THR A 215 -19.24 -0.01 -18.80
C THR A 215 -18.73 -1.12 -19.72
N ILE A 216 -17.55 -0.95 -20.33
CA ILE A 216 -16.87 -1.99 -21.14
C ILE A 216 -15.55 -2.38 -20.49
N GLY A 217 -14.66 -1.41 -20.26
CA GLY A 217 -13.29 -1.68 -19.79
C GLY A 217 -13.22 -2.34 -18.41
N ALA A 218 -14.27 -2.27 -17.59
CA ALA A 218 -14.32 -2.96 -16.31
C ALA A 218 -14.66 -4.46 -16.42
N HIS A 219 -15.03 -4.95 -17.60
CA HIS A 219 -15.55 -6.29 -17.80
C HIS A 219 -14.65 -7.06 -18.77
N ARG A 220 -14.09 -8.19 -18.33
CA ARG A 220 -13.45 -9.15 -19.24
C ARG A 220 -14.22 -10.46 -19.27
N ALA A 221 -14.27 -11.05 -20.46
CA ALA A 221 -14.76 -12.41 -20.62
C ALA A 221 -13.75 -13.42 -20.03
N GLY A 222 -14.23 -14.63 -19.71
CA GLY A 222 -13.33 -15.76 -19.51
C GLY A 222 -12.91 -16.38 -20.85
N PRO A 223 -11.98 -17.35 -20.88
CA PRO A 223 -11.73 -18.12 -22.10
C PRO A 223 -13.01 -18.83 -22.57
N ASP A 224 -13.19 -18.94 -23.88
CA ASP A 224 -14.31 -19.67 -24.49
C ASP A 224 -14.44 -21.08 -23.90
N GLY A 225 -15.66 -21.44 -23.46
CA GLY A 225 -15.93 -22.76 -22.88
C GLY A 225 -15.54 -22.93 -21.41
N ALA A 226 -15.28 -21.84 -20.66
CA ALA A 226 -15.17 -21.88 -19.20
C ALA A 226 -16.52 -22.27 -18.55
N GLY A 227 -16.80 -23.58 -18.52
CA GLY A 227 -17.91 -24.15 -17.75
C GLY A 227 -17.78 -23.84 -16.24
N PRO A 228 -18.85 -24.09 -15.47
CA PRO A 228 -18.96 -23.67 -14.07
C PRO A 228 -17.78 -24.16 -13.21
N PRO A 229 -17.47 -23.46 -12.10
CA PRO A 229 -16.40 -23.83 -11.19
C PRO A 229 -16.57 -25.28 -10.71
N GLY A 230 -15.54 -26.13 -10.86
CA GLY A 230 -15.50 -27.48 -10.27
C GLY A 230 -15.24 -28.68 -11.20
N ALA A 231 -15.09 -28.49 -12.51
CA ALA A 231 -14.73 -29.59 -13.42
C ALA A 231 -13.21 -29.92 -13.35
N PRO A 232 -12.79 -31.15 -13.02
CA PRO A 232 -11.37 -31.52 -12.95
C PRO A 232 -10.74 -31.64 -14.35
N GLY A 233 -9.50 -31.14 -14.54
CA GLY A 233 -8.60 -31.65 -15.60
C GLY A 233 -8.10 -30.71 -16.70
N SER A 234 -8.17 -29.38 -16.59
CA SER A 234 -7.59 -28.50 -17.63
C SER A 234 -6.43 -27.64 -17.12
N SER A 235 -5.21 -28.01 -17.50
CA SER A 235 -3.98 -27.21 -17.38
C SER A 235 -3.91 -26.02 -18.37
N ARG A 236 -5.06 -25.52 -18.84
CA ARG A 236 -5.21 -24.37 -19.75
C ARG A 236 -6.46 -23.55 -19.41
N ARG A 237 -6.49 -22.87 -18.26
CA ARG A 237 -7.55 -21.90 -17.97
C ARG A 237 -6.95 -20.52 -17.80
N GLY A 238 -7.23 -19.63 -18.77
CA GLY A 238 -7.14 -18.19 -18.54
C GLY A 238 -8.12 -17.74 -17.43
N PRO A 239 -8.02 -16.50 -16.96
CA PRO A 239 -8.90 -15.94 -15.94
C PRO A 239 -10.38 -16.15 -16.29
N LEU A 240 -11.19 -16.47 -15.28
CA LEU A 240 -12.66 -16.53 -15.39
C LEU A 240 -13.24 -15.16 -15.79
N PRO A 241 -14.50 -15.11 -16.29
CA PRO A 241 -15.19 -13.83 -16.46
C PRO A 241 -15.11 -13.02 -15.15
N HIS A 242 -14.69 -11.78 -15.26
CA HIS A 242 -14.41 -10.93 -14.11
C HIS A 242 -14.80 -9.49 -14.39
N ALA A 243 -15.40 -8.84 -13.40
CA ALA A 243 -15.91 -7.50 -13.53
C ALA A 243 -15.73 -6.69 -12.24
N GLY A 244 -15.80 -5.38 -12.37
CA GLY A 244 -15.88 -4.46 -11.23
C GLY A 244 -15.26 -3.11 -11.54
N ALA A 245 -15.90 -2.05 -11.07
CA ALA A 245 -15.39 -0.69 -11.11
C ALA A 245 -15.86 0.02 -9.85
N TYR A 246 -15.08 1.00 -9.40
CA TYR A 246 -15.49 1.89 -8.33
C TYR A 246 -16.44 2.96 -8.87
N THR A 247 -17.31 3.45 -8.01
CA THR A 247 -17.96 4.74 -8.26
C THR A 247 -17.05 5.89 -7.82
N ARG A 248 -17.33 7.11 -8.27
CA ARG A 248 -16.64 8.30 -7.76
C ARG A 248 -16.80 8.43 -6.24
N ALA A 249 -17.98 8.10 -5.71
CA ALA A 249 -18.25 8.11 -4.27
C ALA A 249 -17.42 7.09 -3.49
N ASP A 250 -17.20 5.88 -4.05
CA ASP A 250 -16.31 4.89 -3.43
C ASP A 250 -14.88 5.41 -3.31
N LEU A 251 -14.35 6.01 -4.38
CA LEU A 251 -12.98 6.52 -4.41
C LEU A 251 -12.80 7.74 -3.50
N THR A 252 -13.70 8.73 -3.57
CA THR A 252 -13.66 9.89 -2.66
C THR A 252 -13.81 9.44 -1.19
N GLY A 253 -14.72 8.51 -0.91
CA GLY A 253 -14.88 7.94 0.43
C GLY A 253 -13.65 7.17 0.92
N LEU A 254 -12.93 6.47 0.03
CA LEU A 254 -11.66 5.82 0.35
C LEU A 254 -10.55 6.84 0.66
N VAL A 255 -10.43 7.89 -0.17
CA VAL A 255 -9.48 8.99 0.04
C VAL A 255 -9.69 9.63 1.41
N ASP A 256 -10.93 9.97 1.76
CA ASP A 256 -11.25 10.58 3.05
C ASP A 256 -10.96 9.62 4.22
N TYR A 257 -11.30 8.34 4.04
CA TYR A 257 -11.03 7.29 5.02
C TYR A 257 -9.53 7.14 5.31
N ALA A 258 -8.72 7.17 4.25
CA ALA A 258 -7.27 7.10 4.30
C ALA A 258 -6.63 8.33 4.92
N ALA A 259 -7.11 9.53 4.56
CA ALA A 259 -6.62 10.79 5.11
C ALA A 259 -6.78 10.85 6.64
N ARG A 260 -7.92 10.39 7.18
CA ARG A 260 -8.15 10.30 8.65
C ARG A 260 -7.17 9.37 9.38
N ARG A 261 -6.49 8.49 8.65
CA ARG A 261 -5.46 7.55 9.17
C ARG A 261 -4.04 7.97 8.80
N GLY A 262 -3.89 9.15 8.18
CA GLY A 262 -2.62 9.66 7.70
C GLY A 262 -2.05 8.84 6.54
N VAL A 263 -2.91 8.22 5.72
CA VAL A 263 -2.50 7.50 4.50
C VAL A 263 -2.94 8.32 3.29
N THR A 264 -2.00 8.60 2.40
CA THR A 264 -2.27 9.23 1.10
C THR A 264 -2.60 8.16 0.08
N VAL A 265 -3.69 8.33 -0.69
CA VAL A 265 -4.01 7.46 -1.84
C VAL A 265 -3.41 8.07 -3.09
N VAL A 266 -2.40 7.42 -3.67
CA VAL A 266 -1.76 7.80 -4.94
C VAL A 266 -2.44 7.00 -6.05
N PRO A 267 -3.16 7.63 -7.00
CA PRO A 267 -3.75 6.93 -8.11
C PRO A 267 -2.71 6.63 -9.20
N GLU A 268 -2.88 5.51 -9.87
CA GLU A 268 -2.16 5.16 -11.09
C GLU A 268 -3.12 4.91 -12.25
N VAL A 269 -2.83 5.57 -13.37
CA VAL A 269 -3.45 5.30 -14.65
C VAL A 269 -2.35 4.99 -15.65
N GLU A 270 -2.34 3.76 -16.13
CA GLU A 270 -1.36 3.23 -17.07
C GLU A 270 -1.42 3.93 -18.43
N MET A 271 -0.25 4.36 -18.90
CA MET A 271 -0.04 4.82 -20.26
C MET A 271 1.46 4.80 -20.62
N PRO A 272 1.84 4.59 -21.89
CA PRO A 272 0.99 4.29 -23.03
C PRO A 272 0.79 2.79 -23.31
N GLY A 273 1.52 1.92 -22.59
CA GLY A 273 1.25 0.48 -22.50
C GLY A 273 0.15 0.17 -21.49
N HIS A 274 -0.17 -1.11 -21.30
CA HIS A 274 -1.19 -1.55 -20.33
C HIS A 274 -2.56 -0.87 -20.47
N VAL A 275 -2.97 -0.58 -21.70
CA VAL A 275 -4.16 0.24 -22.02
C VAL A 275 -5.26 -0.53 -22.74
N ARG A 276 -5.14 -1.86 -22.90
CA ARG A 276 -6.08 -2.61 -23.73
C ARG A 276 -7.53 -2.53 -23.24
N ALA A 277 -7.80 -2.37 -21.95
CA ALA A 277 -9.16 -2.13 -21.46
C ALA A 277 -9.74 -0.80 -21.96
N ALA A 278 -8.93 0.26 -22.03
CA ALA A 278 -9.34 1.53 -22.60
C ALA A 278 -9.56 1.44 -24.11
N LEU A 279 -8.71 0.69 -24.82
CA LEU A 279 -8.82 0.49 -26.27
C LEU A 279 -10.00 -0.40 -26.66
N ALA A 280 -10.39 -1.36 -25.83
CA ALA A 280 -11.64 -2.11 -26.00
C ALA A 280 -12.88 -1.19 -25.86
N ALA A 281 -12.83 -0.25 -24.91
CA ALA A 281 -13.88 0.74 -24.72
C ALA A 281 -13.91 1.81 -25.83
N TYR A 282 -12.76 2.23 -26.32
CA TYR A 282 -12.60 3.30 -27.31
C TYR A 282 -11.51 2.96 -28.33
N PRO A 283 -11.81 2.13 -29.35
CA PRO A 283 -10.81 1.66 -30.32
C PRO A 283 -10.08 2.76 -31.08
N HIS A 284 -10.74 3.90 -31.30
CA HIS A 284 -10.16 5.05 -32.00
C HIS A 284 -8.92 5.65 -31.31
N LEU A 285 -8.70 5.35 -30.03
CA LEU A 285 -7.52 5.80 -29.29
C LEU A 285 -6.24 4.99 -29.62
N GLY A 286 -6.36 3.86 -30.32
CA GLY A 286 -5.23 3.00 -30.69
C GLY A 286 -4.56 3.37 -32.02
N ASN A 287 -3.59 2.57 -32.43
CA ASN A 287 -2.91 2.70 -33.74
C ASN A 287 -3.73 2.14 -34.92
N HIS A 288 -4.74 1.32 -34.63
CA HIS A 288 -5.62 0.69 -35.61
C HIS A 288 -7.09 0.91 -35.20
N PRO A 289 -7.71 2.06 -35.55
CA PRO A 289 -9.02 2.45 -35.02
C PRO A 289 -10.15 1.50 -35.43
N ASP A 290 -10.02 0.82 -36.57
CA ASP A 290 -10.99 -0.16 -37.07
C ASP A 290 -10.87 -1.54 -36.38
N ARG A 291 -9.83 -1.75 -35.57
CA ARG A 291 -9.62 -3.02 -34.85
C ARG A 291 -10.52 -3.08 -33.63
N VAL A 292 -11.49 -4.00 -33.65
CA VAL A 292 -12.27 -4.35 -32.47
C VAL A 292 -11.39 -5.17 -31.52
N LEU A 293 -11.35 -4.75 -30.26
CA LEU A 293 -10.59 -5.38 -29.20
C LEU A 293 -11.51 -5.74 -28.04
N ASP A 294 -11.32 -6.93 -27.49
CA ASP A 294 -11.85 -7.27 -26.17
C ASP A 294 -10.84 -6.86 -25.08
N VAL A 295 -11.37 -6.57 -23.88
CA VAL A 295 -10.58 -6.46 -22.65
C VAL A 295 -9.77 -7.73 -22.48
N TRP A 296 -8.49 -7.60 -22.13
CA TRP A 296 -7.56 -8.71 -22.26
C TRP A 296 -7.82 -9.81 -21.23
N THR A 297 -7.71 -11.06 -21.67
CA THR A 297 -7.97 -12.27 -20.87
C THR A 297 -6.69 -13.06 -20.60
N ARG A 298 -5.53 -12.43 -20.73
CA ARG A 298 -4.20 -13.03 -20.52
C ARG A 298 -3.33 -12.09 -19.70
N TRP A 299 -2.30 -12.65 -19.10
CA TRP A 299 -1.26 -11.92 -18.37
C TRP A 299 -0.03 -11.69 -19.26
N GLY A 300 0.82 -10.74 -18.88
CA GLY A 300 2.05 -10.39 -19.58
C GLY A 300 1.98 -9.03 -20.26
N VAL A 301 2.83 -8.83 -21.26
CA VAL A 301 2.97 -7.55 -21.98
C VAL A 301 2.07 -7.54 -23.21
N CYS A 302 1.20 -6.54 -23.34
CA CYS A 302 0.37 -6.36 -24.54
C CYS A 302 1.08 -5.48 -25.58
N ASP A 303 1.18 -5.96 -26.82
CA ASP A 303 1.75 -5.17 -27.94
C ASP A 303 0.84 -4.02 -28.40
N THR A 304 -0.38 -3.94 -27.87
CA THR A 304 -1.37 -2.94 -28.23
C THR A 304 -1.28 -1.74 -27.31
N VAL A 305 -0.85 -0.61 -27.86
CA VAL A 305 -0.55 0.62 -27.11
C VAL A 305 -1.40 1.79 -27.61
N LEU A 306 -1.44 2.88 -26.82
CA LEU A 306 -2.10 4.10 -27.25
C LEU A 306 -1.51 4.64 -28.57
N GLY A 307 -2.34 5.26 -29.39
CA GLY A 307 -1.89 6.08 -30.51
C GLY A 307 -1.22 7.37 -30.03
N VAL A 308 -0.77 8.21 -30.97
CA VAL A 308 -0.09 9.49 -30.68
C VAL A 308 -0.71 10.69 -31.42
N HIS A 309 -1.96 10.54 -31.83
CA HIS A 309 -2.76 11.61 -32.45
C HIS A 309 -3.45 12.47 -31.39
N ASP A 310 -3.97 13.63 -31.79
CA ASP A 310 -4.47 14.64 -30.85
C ASP A 310 -5.63 14.16 -29.97
N ALA A 311 -6.51 13.29 -30.49
CA ALA A 311 -7.60 12.71 -29.69
C ALA A 311 -7.08 11.87 -28.51
N VAL A 312 -5.88 11.27 -28.61
CA VAL A 312 -5.25 10.58 -27.47
C VAL A 312 -4.75 11.59 -26.44
N LEU A 313 -4.19 12.72 -26.87
CA LEU A 313 -3.79 13.79 -25.94
C LEU A 313 -5.00 14.40 -25.24
N ASP A 314 -6.13 14.54 -25.93
CA ASP A 314 -7.40 14.97 -25.32
C ASP A 314 -7.89 13.96 -24.28
N PHE A 315 -7.88 12.66 -24.62
CA PHE A 315 -8.22 11.59 -23.71
C PHE A 315 -7.34 11.60 -22.44
N VAL A 316 -6.02 11.62 -22.61
CA VAL A 316 -5.07 11.66 -21.49
C VAL A 316 -5.35 12.85 -20.57
N ARG A 317 -5.55 14.06 -21.13
CA ARG A 317 -5.84 15.26 -20.34
C ARG A 317 -7.14 15.13 -19.55
N ALA A 318 -8.21 14.68 -20.21
CA ALA A 318 -9.51 14.51 -19.58
C ALA A 318 -9.51 13.45 -18.47
N VAL A 319 -8.81 12.33 -18.68
CA VAL A 319 -8.64 11.30 -17.64
C VAL A 319 -7.85 11.85 -16.46
N LEU A 320 -6.72 12.52 -16.71
CA LEU A 320 -5.89 13.07 -15.63
C LEU A 320 -6.61 14.19 -14.87
N ASP A 321 -7.43 15.01 -15.53
CA ASP A 321 -8.28 16.01 -14.87
C ASP A 321 -9.27 15.34 -13.91
N GLU A 322 -9.97 14.28 -14.34
CA GLU A 322 -10.85 13.50 -13.45
C GLU A 322 -10.08 12.86 -12.28
N VAL A 323 -8.88 12.31 -12.54
CA VAL A 323 -8.00 11.76 -11.49
C VAL A 323 -7.65 12.84 -10.45
N MET A 324 -7.23 14.03 -10.88
CA MET A 324 -6.87 15.11 -9.97
C MET A 324 -8.05 15.66 -9.18
N ASP A 325 -9.26 15.56 -9.72
CA ASP A 325 -10.49 15.96 -9.03
C ASP A 325 -10.92 14.97 -7.93
N VAL A 326 -10.60 13.68 -8.09
CA VAL A 326 -10.93 12.64 -7.10
C VAL A 326 -9.83 12.48 -6.05
N PHE A 327 -8.57 12.56 -6.48
CA PHE A 327 -7.41 12.26 -5.65
C PHE A 327 -6.64 13.54 -5.30
N PRO A 328 -6.67 14.00 -4.03
CA PRO A 328 -5.95 15.19 -3.60
C PRO A 328 -4.44 14.96 -3.46
N SER A 329 -3.96 13.73 -3.68
CA SER A 329 -2.53 13.39 -3.63
C SER A 329 -1.71 14.35 -4.48
N PRO A 330 -0.56 14.85 -3.97
CA PRO A 330 0.35 15.64 -4.80
C PRO A 330 1.02 14.78 -5.87
N TYR A 331 0.96 13.45 -5.78
CA TYR A 331 1.51 12.51 -6.77
C TYR A 331 0.41 11.83 -7.56
N VAL A 332 0.63 11.66 -8.87
CA VAL A 332 -0.18 10.84 -9.77
C VAL A 332 0.77 9.95 -10.58
N HIS A 333 0.55 8.64 -10.56
CA HIS A 333 1.37 7.68 -11.29
C HIS A 333 0.81 7.49 -12.71
N LEU A 334 1.69 7.51 -13.70
CA LEU A 334 1.37 7.40 -15.13
C LEU A 334 1.72 6.02 -15.70
N GLY A 335 2.17 5.09 -14.84
CA GLY A 335 2.67 3.80 -15.26
C GLY A 335 3.97 3.94 -16.04
N GLY A 336 3.92 3.59 -17.32
CA GLY A 336 4.98 3.87 -18.31
C GLY A 336 5.97 2.73 -18.51
N ASP A 337 5.77 1.60 -17.84
CA ASP A 337 6.51 0.36 -18.06
C ASP A 337 6.01 -0.42 -19.27
N GLU A 338 6.78 -1.46 -19.63
CA GLU A 338 6.39 -2.52 -20.56
C GLU A 338 5.58 -2.07 -21.78
N CYS A 339 6.09 -1.05 -22.49
CA CYS A 339 5.43 -0.47 -23.66
C CYS A 339 6.14 -0.86 -24.96
N PRO A 340 5.73 -1.95 -25.64
CA PRO A 340 6.23 -2.29 -26.97
C PRO A 340 5.97 -1.17 -27.98
N THR A 341 7.01 -0.73 -28.69
CA THR A 341 6.90 0.36 -29.68
C THR A 341 6.56 -0.13 -31.09
N THR A 342 6.29 -1.43 -31.25
CA THR A 342 6.08 -2.10 -32.54
C THR A 342 4.95 -1.47 -33.36
N GLU A 343 3.80 -1.17 -32.74
CA GLU A 343 2.68 -0.53 -33.46
C GLU A 343 3.04 0.87 -33.97
N TRP A 344 3.82 1.65 -33.21
CA TRP A 344 4.27 2.97 -33.64
C TRP A 344 5.25 2.91 -34.80
N GLN A 345 6.12 1.90 -34.86
CA GLN A 345 7.04 1.71 -35.99
C GLN A 345 6.28 1.53 -37.31
N GLN A 346 5.10 0.91 -37.26
CA GLN A 346 4.29 0.61 -38.44
C GLN A 346 3.24 1.71 -38.73
N SER A 347 2.87 2.53 -37.75
CA SER A 347 1.84 3.56 -37.84
C SER A 347 2.26 4.80 -38.65
N ALA A 348 1.48 5.16 -39.67
CA ALA A 348 1.68 6.38 -40.45
C ALA A 348 1.49 7.64 -39.60
N THR A 349 0.50 7.62 -38.70
CA THR A 349 0.24 8.68 -37.73
C THR A 349 1.42 8.87 -36.78
N ALA A 350 2.05 7.78 -36.32
CA ALA A 350 3.23 7.86 -35.47
C ALA A 350 4.43 8.45 -36.20
N ARG A 351 4.68 8.04 -37.47
CA ARG A 351 5.74 8.64 -38.30
C ARG A 351 5.51 10.14 -38.52
N ALA A 352 4.27 10.56 -38.75
CA ALA A 352 3.92 11.97 -38.88
C ALA A 352 4.19 12.73 -37.57
N ARG A 353 3.84 12.16 -36.42
CA ARG A 353 4.13 12.74 -35.11
C ARG A 353 5.63 12.87 -34.86
N VAL A 354 6.42 11.84 -35.16
CA VAL A 354 7.89 11.87 -35.05
C VAL A 354 8.47 13.06 -35.84
N ALA A 355 8.02 13.25 -37.08
CA ALA A 355 8.46 14.37 -37.91
C ALA A 355 8.01 15.73 -37.34
N ALA A 356 6.76 15.85 -36.88
CA ALA A 356 6.21 17.09 -36.34
C ALA A 356 6.90 17.55 -35.05
N GLU A 357 7.31 16.62 -34.21
CA GLU A 357 7.91 16.89 -32.90
C GLU A 357 9.46 16.86 -32.94
N GLY A 358 10.06 16.60 -34.11
CA GLY A 358 11.51 16.55 -34.29
C GLY A 358 12.19 15.41 -33.53
N LEU A 359 11.51 14.27 -33.38
CA LEU A 359 12.03 13.10 -32.66
C LEU A 359 12.93 12.25 -33.57
N SER A 360 13.84 11.47 -32.97
CA SER A 360 14.80 10.65 -33.73
C SER A 360 14.14 9.42 -34.36
N GLY A 361 13.02 8.97 -33.77
CA GLY A 361 12.24 7.85 -34.30
C GLY A 361 11.06 7.47 -33.41
N PRO A 362 10.28 6.46 -33.80
CA PRO A 362 9.08 6.03 -33.06
C PRO A 362 9.34 5.59 -31.61
N ALA A 363 10.56 5.15 -31.27
CA ALA A 363 10.89 4.79 -29.89
C ALA A 363 10.81 5.99 -28.93
N ASP A 364 11.15 7.19 -29.41
CA ASP A 364 11.14 8.42 -28.61
C ASP A 364 9.70 8.89 -28.28
N LEU A 365 8.68 8.34 -28.95
CA LEU A 365 7.27 8.67 -28.68
C LEU A 365 6.83 8.26 -27.27
N HIS A 366 7.47 7.25 -26.68
CA HIS A 366 7.21 6.83 -25.29
C HIS A 366 7.52 7.97 -24.32
N GLY A 367 8.75 8.46 -24.35
CA GLY A 367 9.19 9.60 -23.53
C GLY A 367 8.45 10.89 -23.87
N TRP A 368 8.13 11.13 -25.14
CA TRP A 368 7.34 12.28 -25.56
C TRP A 368 5.94 12.26 -24.93
N LEU A 369 5.19 11.16 -25.05
CA LEU A 369 3.82 11.07 -24.55
C LEU A 369 3.77 11.16 -23.01
N LEU A 370 4.67 10.47 -22.31
CA LEU A 370 4.85 10.64 -20.87
C LEU A 370 5.21 12.09 -20.53
N GLY A 371 6.06 12.74 -21.33
CA GLY A 371 6.42 14.14 -21.17
C GLY A 371 5.21 15.08 -21.28
N ARG A 372 4.30 14.84 -22.22
CA ARG A 372 3.04 15.59 -22.39
C ARG A 372 2.11 15.39 -21.19
N ALA A 373 1.89 14.14 -20.77
CA ALA A 373 1.06 13.81 -19.60
C ALA A 373 1.63 14.41 -18.31
N GLY A 374 2.94 14.26 -18.10
CA GLY A 374 3.64 14.81 -16.93
C GLY A 374 3.66 16.34 -16.90
N ALA A 375 3.75 17.01 -18.05
CA ALA A 375 3.59 18.46 -18.12
C ALA A 375 2.19 18.90 -17.68
N HIS A 376 1.14 18.25 -18.18
CA HIS A 376 -0.24 18.54 -17.77
C HIS A 376 -0.46 18.42 -16.25
N LEU A 377 0.14 17.41 -15.62
CA LEU A 377 0.13 17.23 -14.17
C LEU A 377 0.87 18.35 -13.44
N ARG A 378 2.10 18.70 -13.88
CA ARG A 378 2.91 19.74 -13.24
C ARG A 378 2.30 21.12 -13.36
N ASP A 379 1.67 21.44 -14.49
CA ASP A 379 0.98 22.71 -14.70
C ASP A 379 -0.20 22.90 -13.72
N ARG A 380 -0.68 21.81 -13.11
CA ARG A 380 -1.70 21.79 -12.04
C ARG A 380 -1.13 21.51 -10.65
N GLY A 381 0.19 21.63 -10.49
CA GLY A 381 0.86 21.47 -9.20
C GLY A 381 0.98 20.02 -8.72
N ARG A 382 0.85 19.03 -9.61
CA ARG A 382 1.06 17.61 -9.29
C ARG A 382 2.44 17.13 -9.73
N HIS A 383 2.94 16.11 -9.04
CA HIS A 383 4.19 15.43 -9.32
C HIS A 383 3.91 14.14 -10.10
N PRO A 384 4.32 14.05 -11.36
CA PRO A 384 4.19 12.81 -12.12
C PRO A 384 5.13 11.74 -11.55
N VAL A 385 4.62 10.52 -11.44
CA VAL A 385 5.40 9.33 -11.07
C VAL A 385 5.32 8.32 -12.21
N ALA A 386 6.42 7.61 -12.46
CA ALA A 386 6.44 6.52 -13.45
C ALA A 386 7.40 5.40 -13.02
N TRP A 387 7.14 4.21 -13.54
CA TRP A 387 8.07 3.09 -13.46
C TRP A 387 9.33 3.41 -14.29
N ALA A 388 10.51 3.22 -13.70
CA ALA A 388 11.78 3.38 -14.39
C ALA A 388 12.18 2.07 -15.09
N GLU A 389 12.07 2.06 -16.42
CA GLU A 389 12.36 0.91 -17.28
C GLU A 389 13.73 1.03 -17.96
N THR A 390 14.36 -0.12 -18.16
CA THR A 390 15.66 -0.28 -18.82
C THR A 390 15.62 0.28 -20.22
N GLY A 391 16.58 1.14 -20.57
CA GLY A 391 16.66 1.70 -21.93
C GLY A 391 15.63 2.81 -22.22
N THR A 392 14.85 3.23 -21.22
CA THR A 392 13.98 4.41 -21.32
C THR A 392 14.52 5.52 -20.42
N VAL A 393 14.37 6.78 -20.85
CA VAL A 393 14.72 7.95 -20.05
C VAL A 393 13.45 8.67 -19.67
N LEU A 394 13.18 8.77 -18.37
CA LEU A 394 12.03 9.51 -17.87
C LEU A 394 12.18 11.01 -18.15
N PRO A 395 11.10 11.71 -18.54
CA PRO A 395 11.13 13.15 -18.72
C PRO A 395 11.49 13.89 -17.42
N PRO A 396 12.16 15.07 -17.48
CA PRO A 396 12.46 15.86 -16.30
C PRO A 396 11.24 16.16 -15.42
N GLY A 397 11.45 16.22 -14.11
CA GLY A 397 10.40 16.51 -13.12
C GLY A 397 9.54 15.32 -12.72
N PHE A 398 9.81 14.12 -13.25
CA PHE A 398 9.22 12.87 -12.78
C PHE A 398 9.87 12.39 -11.48
N THR A 399 9.06 11.73 -10.64
CA THR A 399 9.52 10.82 -9.58
C THR A 399 9.62 9.41 -10.18
N ALA A 400 10.72 8.72 -9.94
CA ALA A 400 10.98 7.40 -10.53
C ALA A 400 10.73 6.26 -9.53
N MET A 401 9.99 5.22 -9.95
CA MET A 401 9.89 3.94 -9.24
C MET A 401 10.79 2.90 -9.90
N SER A 402 11.92 2.58 -9.24
CA SER A 402 12.96 1.69 -9.79
C SER A 402 12.67 0.23 -9.44
N TRP A 403 12.25 -0.57 -10.43
CA TRP A 403 11.73 -1.90 -10.17
C TRP A 403 12.52 -3.09 -10.74
N ARG A 404 13.03 -3.05 -11.98
CA ARG A 404 13.79 -4.20 -12.55
C ARG A 404 15.23 -4.29 -12.10
N ALA A 405 15.99 -3.20 -12.26
CA ALA A 405 17.41 -3.17 -11.99
C ALA A 405 17.73 -2.15 -10.88
N THR A 406 18.51 -2.57 -9.88
CA THR A 406 18.94 -1.69 -8.79
C THR A 406 19.78 -0.50 -9.26
N ALA A 407 20.42 -0.60 -10.43
CA ALA A 407 21.15 0.49 -11.06
C ALA A 407 20.25 1.67 -11.50
N HIS A 408 18.98 1.40 -11.86
CA HIS A 408 18.06 2.44 -12.32
C HIS A 408 17.81 3.51 -11.25
N ALA A 409 17.82 3.13 -9.97
CA ALA A 409 17.70 4.09 -8.89
C ALA A 409 18.86 5.10 -8.88
N ALA A 410 20.11 4.64 -9.00
CA ALA A 410 21.27 5.53 -9.03
C ALA A 410 21.30 6.42 -10.29
N GLU A 411 20.89 5.86 -11.42
CA GLU A 411 20.77 6.56 -12.70
C GLU A 411 19.68 7.64 -12.71
N ALA A 412 18.50 7.35 -12.12
CA ALA A 412 17.42 8.31 -11.99
C ALA A 412 17.83 9.45 -11.05
N LEU A 413 18.47 9.13 -9.92
CA LEU A 413 19.00 10.15 -9.00
C LEU A 413 20.04 11.02 -9.69
N ALA A 414 20.96 10.45 -10.47
CA ALA A 414 21.98 11.21 -11.19
C ALA A 414 21.39 12.20 -12.22
N ARG A 415 20.18 11.93 -12.71
CA ARG A 415 19.42 12.81 -13.61
C ARG A 415 18.52 13.82 -12.87
N GLY A 416 18.57 13.85 -11.55
CA GLY A 416 17.80 14.79 -10.72
C GLY A 416 16.40 14.31 -10.33
N HIS A 417 16.03 13.06 -10.62
CA HIS A 417 14.73 12.53 -10.21
C HIS A 417 14.73 12.13 -8.75
N ASP A 418 13.65 12.45 -8.03
CA ASP A 418 13.35 11.79 -6.76
C ASP A 418 12.99 10.32 -7.03
N VAL A 419 13.37 9.41 -6.12
CA VAL A 419 13.24 7.96 -6.31
C VAL A 419 12.49 7.30 -5.16
N VAL A 420 11.58 6.38 -5.50
CA VAL A 420 11.02 5.38 -4.59
C VAL A 420 11.61 4.00 -4.96
N LEU A 421 12.16 3.30 -3.97
CA LEU A 421 12.77 1.98 -4.14
C LEU A 421 11.70 0.90 -4.17
N THR A 422 11.60 0.19 -5.30
CA THR A 422 10.55 -0.79 -5.60
C THR A 422 11.11 -2.02 -6.31
N HIS A 423 12.34 -2.43 -5.99
CA HIS A 423 12.98 -3.51 -6.74
C HIS A 423 12.25 -4.83 -6.56
N HIS A 424 11.95 -5.49 -7.68
CA HIS A 424 10.98 -6.58 -7.67
C HIS A 424 11.42 -7.77 -6.81
N ARG A 425 12.73 -8.04 -6.71
CA ARG A 425 13.24 -9.16 -5.89
C ARG A 425 13.27 -8.89 -4.39
N THR A 426 12.79 -7.74 -3.95
CA THR A 426 12.81 -7.31 -2.54
C THR A 426 11.47 -6.74 -2.09
N THR A 427 10.64 -6.20 -3.00
CA THR A 427 9.40 -5.52 -2.64
C THR A 427 8.13 -6.06 -3.31
N TYR A 428 8.23 -6.98 -4.29
CA TYR A 428 7.05 -7.59 -4.91
C TYR A 428 6.55 -8.73 -4.03
N LEU A 429 5.36 -8.54 -3.49
CA LEU A 429 4.74 -9.46 -2.53
C LEU A 429 3.81 -10.46 -3.23
N ASP A 430 3.65 -10.39 -4.54
CA ASP A 430 3.00 -11.39 -5.38
C ASP A 430 3.87 -12.62 -5.66
N TYR A 431 5.19 -12.56 -5.43
CA TYR A 431 6.09 -13.71 -5.47
C TYR A 431 5.91 -14.67 -4.28
N ALA A 432 6.33 -15.92 -4.49
CA ALA A 432 6.39 -16.96 -3.46
C ALA A 432 7.17 -16.50 -2.21
N GLN A 433 6.75 -16.99 -1.03
CA GLN A 433 7.38 -16.69 0.27
C GLN A 433 8.35 -17.78 0.73
N ASP A 434 8.17 -18.98 0.23
CA ASP A 434 9.01 -20.15 0.47
C ASP A 434 8.94 -21.10 -0.73
N GLU A 435 9.70 -22.19 -0.67
CA GLU A 435 9.77 -23.24 -1.69
C GLU A 435 8.76 -24.37 -1.44
N ALA A 436 7.73 -24.17 -0.60
CA ALA A 436 6.82 -25.24 -0.22
C ALA A 436 5.98 -25.71 -1.42
N PRO A 437 5.98 -27.02 -1.75
CA PRO A 437 5.23 -27.52 -2.89
C PRO A 437 3.72 -27.46 -2.62
N GLY A 438 2.93 -27.20 -3.67
CA GLY A 438 1.47 -27.26 -3.60
C GLY A 438 0.79 -26.05 -2.94
N GLY A 439 1.51 -24.93 -2.75
CA GLY A 439 0.92 -23.66 -2.36
C GLY A 439 -0.06 -23.11 -3.42
N PRO A 440 -0.92 -22.14 -3.04
CA PRO A 440 -1.76 -21.41 -3.99
C PRO A 440 -0.90 -20.73 -5.07
N PRO A 441 -1.45 -20.48 -6.27
CA PRO A 441 -0.71 -19.84 -7.34
C PRO A 441 -0.21 -18.46 -6.91
N VAL A 442 0.98 -18.12 -7.38
CA VAL A 442 1.71 -16.88 -7.13
C VAL A 442 2.44 -16.49 -8.41
N GLN A 443 2.97 -15.28 -8.47
CA GLN A 443 3.74 -14.84 -9.61
C GLN A 443 4.95 -15.78 -9.82
N PRO A 444 5.17 -16.30 -11.04
CA PRO A 444 6.34 -17.11 -11.33
C PRO A 444 7.62 -16.31 -11.14
N GLY A 445 8.55 -16.85 -10.36
CA GLY A 445 9.82 -16.20 -10.11
C GLY A 445 10.53 -16.76 -8.87
N PRO A 446 11.71 -16.21 -8.55
CA PRO A 446 12.41 -16.55 -7.31
C PRO A 446 11.58 -16.18 -6.07
N VAL A 447 11.80 -16.92 -4.99
CA VAL A 447 11.22 -16.60 -3.69
C VAL A 447 11.67 -15.22 -3.22
N VAL A 448 10.71 -14.42 -2.74
CA VAL A 448 10.94 -13.18 -1.99
C VAL A 448 10.45 -13.42 -0.56
N ASP A 449 11.33 -13.98 0.26
CA ASP A 449 11.01 -14.35 1.64
C ASP A 449 11.00 -13.14 2.60
N LEU A 450 10.55 -13.38 3.83
CA LEU A 450 10.50 -12.37 4.89
C LEU A 450 11.86 -11.70 5.16
N ARG A 451 12.96 -12.47 5.08
CA ARG A 451 14.30 -11.96 5.36
C ARG A 451 14.81 -11.06 4.25
N THR A 452 14.46 -11.37 3.01
CA THR A 452 14.76 -10.57 1.83
C THR A 452 14.08 -9.21 1.90
N VAL A 453 12.78 -9.18 2.24
CA VAL A 453 12.04 -7.91 2.43
C VAL A 453 12.60 -7.11 3.61
N HIS A 454 12.95 -7.76 4.73
CA HIS A 454 13.55 -7.10 5.89
C HIS A 454 14.91 -6.47 5.60
N ARG A 455 15.75 -7.16 4.81
CA ARG A 455 17.03 -6.61 4.34
C ARG A 455 16.80 -5.33 3.53
N GLY A 456 15.77 -5.35 2.68
CA GLY A 456 15.37 -4.24 1.84
C GLY A 456 16.40 -3.91 0.75
N ASP A 457 16.07 -2.90 -0.04
CA ASP A 457 16.96 -2.42 -1.11
C ASP A 457 18.20 -1.71 -0.55
N PRO A 458 19.36 -1.89 -1.19
CA PRO A 458 20.52 -1.08 -0.90
C PRO A 458 20.24 0.38 -1.28
N ASP A 459 20.69 1.31 -0.43
CA ASP A 459 20.59 2.72 -0.76
C ASP A 459 21.45 3.02 -2.00
N PRO A 460 20.87 3.54 -3.09
CA PRO A 460 21.61 3.88 -4.30
C PRO A 460 22.63 5.00 -3.99
N ARG A 461 23.77 4.95 -4.67
CA ARG A 461 24.85 5.95 -4.53
C ARG A 461 25.02 6.70 -5.85
N THR A 462 25.06 8.02 -5.76
CA THR A 462 25.45 8.90 -6.87
C THR A 462 26.19 10.11 -6.30
N SER A 463 27.18 10.61 -7.04
CA SER A 463 27.92 11.84 -6.74
C SER A 463 27.60 12.97 -7.73
N ALA A 464 26.58 12.80 -8.57
CA ALA A 464 26.20 13.80 -9.55
C ALA A 464 25.72 15.09 -8.86
N PRO A 465 26.22 16.28 -9.27
CA PRO A 465 25.67 17.55 -8.81
C PRO A 465 24.18 17.66 -9.17
N GLY A 466 23.36 18.14 -8.23
CA GLY A 466 21.91 18.25 -8.44
C GLY A 466 21.15 16.92 -8.44
N ALA A 467 21.76 15.85 -7.92
CA ALA A 467 21.08 14.57 -7.78
C ALA A 467 19.77 14.69 -6.98
N GLY A 468 18.77 13.91 -7.39
CA GLY A 468 17.50 13.81 -6.67
C GLY A 468 17.64 13.08 -5.33
N ARG A 469 16.51 12.77 -4.69
CA ARG A 469 16.48 12.20 -3.34
C ARG A 469 15.79 10.84 -3.33
N VAL A 470 16.25 9.95 -2.45
CA VAL A 470 15.52 8.72 -2.12
C VAL A 470 14.39 9.07 -1.14
N LEU A 471 13.14 9.08 -1.64
CA LEU A 471 11.96 9.40 -0.84
C LEU A 471 11.64 8.26 0.15
N GLY A 472 11.82 7.02 -0.29
CA GLY A 472 11.58 5.82 0.53
C GLY A 472 11.41 4.55 -0.28
N THR A 473 10.53 3.66 0.18
CA THR A 473 10.31 2.32 -0.40
C THR A 473 8.83 1.95 -0.40
N GLN A 474 8.45 1.04 -1.30
CA GLN A 474 7.07 0.59 -1.45
C GLN A 474 7.02 -0.87 -1.86
N ALA A 475 6.08 -1.62 -1.28
CA ALA A 475 5.72 -2.97 -1.71
C ALA A 475 4.73 -2.95 -2.87
N GLN A 476 4.72 -3.99 -3.69
CA GLN A 476 3.78 -4.19 -4.80
C GLN A 476 3.00 -5.48 -4.57
N LEU A 477 1.68 -5.39 -4.73
CA LEU A 477 0.79 -6.55 -4.83
C LEU A 477 0.14 -6.52 -6.20
N TRP A 478 0.76 -7.19 -7.16
CA TRP A 478 0.15 -7.54 -8.44
C TRP A 478 -0.84 -8.68 -8.24
N THR A 479 -2.00 -8.63 -8.92
CA THR A 479 -3.14 -9.49 -8.55
C THR A 479 -3.51 -10.54 -9.58
N GLU A 480 -2.67 -10.88 -10.56
CA GLU A 480 -2.92 -11.95 -11.54
C GLU A 480 -3.35 -13.26 -10.87
N PHE A 481 -2.74 -13.56 -9.71
CA PHE A 481 -3.00 -14.77 -8.92
C PHE A 481 -3.58 -14.49 -7.52
N ALA A 482 -4.13 -13.30 -7.29
CA ALA A 482 -4.67 -12.88 -5.99
C ALA A 482 -6.12 -12.36 -6.07
N PRO A 483 -7.10 -13.18 -6.48
CA PRO A 483 -8.47 -12.71 -6.73
C PRO A 483 -9.26 -12.34 -5.47
N THR A 484 -8.84 -12.78 -4.27
CA THR A 484 -9.60 -12.55 -3.03
C THR A 484 -8.84 -11.71 -2.02
N ALA A 485 -9.58 -11.10 -1.07
CA ALA A 485 -8.97 -10.39 0.06
C ALA A 485 -8.08 -11.29 0.93
N ALA A 486 -8.38 -12.58 1.02
CA ALA A 486 -7.55 -13.53 1.75
C ALA A 486 -6.22 -13.82 1.03
N ASP A 487 -6.21 -13.74 -0.30
CA ASP A 487 -4.97 -13.86 -1.08
C ASP A 487 -4.07 -12.65 -0.85
N LEU A 488 -4.64 -11.43 -0.86
CA LEU A 488 -3.90 -10.22 -0.51
C LEU A 488 -3.28 -10.29 0.89
N ASP A 489 -4.05 -10.68 1.91
CA ASP A 489 -3.56 -10.85 3.27
C ASP A 489 -2.40 -11.85 3.34
N ARG A 490 -2.55 -13.00 2.67
CA ARG A 490 -1.55 -14.07 2.67
C ARG A 490 -0.25 -13.62 1.99
N LEU A 491 -0.36 -12.93 0.86
CA LEU A 491 0.78 -12.42 0.11
C LEU A 491 1.49 -11.28 0.85
N ALA A 492 0.71 -10.36 1.43
CA ALA A 492 1.24 -9.19 2.13
C ALA A 492 1.89 -9.57 3.46
N TYR A 493 1.24 -10.38 4.29
CA TYR A 493 1.68 -10.61 5.67
C TYR A 493 2.33 -11.98 5.86
N PRO A 494 3.47 -12.06 6.58
CA PRO A 494 4.07 -11.00 7.42
C PRO A 494 5.11 -10.10 6.72
N ARG A 495 5.37 -10.25 5.41
CA ARG A 495 6.40 -9.48 4.69
C ARG A 495 6.22 -7.97 4.76
N LEU A 496 5.00 -7.48 4.73
CA LEU A 496 4.69 -6.06 4.81
C LEU A 496 5.07 -5.46 6.18
N CYS A 497 5.06 -6.26 7.26
CA CYS A 497 5.61 -5.86 8.55
C CYS A 497 7.13 -5.62 8.45
N ALA A 498 7.87 -6.45 7.71
CA ALA A 498 9.30 -6.26 7.50
C ALA A 498 9.61 -4.97 6.73
N LEU A 499 8.85 -4.69 5.66
CA LEU A 499 8.98 -3.44 4.91
C LEU A 499 8.68 -2.23 5.79
N ALA A 500 7.59 -2.28 6.56
CA ALA A 500 7.24 -1.23 7.50
C ALA A 500 8.34 -0.97 8.55
N ASP A 501 8.92 -2.05 9.13
CA ASP A 501 10.00 -1.93 10.11
C ASP A 501 11.23 -1.26 9.50
N ARG A 502 11.64 -1.66 8.29
CA ARG A 502 12.79 -1.11 7.57
C ARG A 502 12.58 0.34 7.14
N ALA A 503 11.38 0.67 6.68
CA ALA A 503 11.04 2.00 6.15
C ALA A 503 10.83 3.04 7.26
N TRP A 504 10.36 2.60 8.43
CA TRP A 504 10.20 3.47 9.60
C TRP A 504 11.44 3.53 10.48
N SER A 505 12.05 2.39 10.81
CA SER A 505 13.10 2.29 11.84
C SER A 505 14.52 2.33 11.27
N GLY A 506 14.67 2.24 9.95
CA GLY A 506 15.96 1.98 9.31
C GLY A 506 16.38 0.51 9.46
N PRO A 507 17.67 0.18 9.22
CA PRO A 507 18.16 -1.19 9.38
C PRO A 507 18.05 -1.64 10.85
N THR A 508 17.36 -2.75 11.10
CA THR A 508 17.25 -3.39 12.42
C THR A 508 17.92 -4.77 12.42
N PRO A 509 18.45 -5.28 13.54
CA PRO A 509 18.97 -6.65 13.58
C PRO A 509 17.87 -7.69 13.34
N TRP A 510 18.14 -8.69 12.48
CA TRP A 510 17.17 -9.75 12.18
C TRP A 510 16.62 -10.48 13.42
N PRO A 511 17.44 -10.86 14.44
CA PRO A 511 16.91 -11.49 15.65
C PRO A 511 15.98 -10.58 16.48
N ASP A 512 16.20 -9.25 16.43
CA ASP A 512 15.31 -8.30 17.10
C ASP A 512 13.96 -8.23 16.39
N PHE A 513 13.98 -8.08 15.06
CA PHE A 513 12.78 -8.03 14.23
C PHE A 513 11.92 -9.29 14.39
N THR A 514 12.51 -10.49 14.26
CA THR A 514 11.76 -11.74 14.36
C THR A 514 11.14 -11.95 15.74
N ARG A 515 11.84 -11.59 16.81
CA ARG A 515 11.29 -11.64 18.18
C ARG A 515 10.05 -10.74 18.31
N ARG A 516 10.10 -9.51 17.78
CA ARG A 516 8.95 -8.59 17.80
C ARG A 516 7.81 -9.10 16.92
N LEU A 517 8.13 -9.60 15.74
CA LEU A 517 7.15 -10.16 14.81
C LEU A 517 6.39 -11.35 15.43
N THR A 518 7.07 -12.26 16.12
CA THR A 518 6.44 -13.42 16.79
C THR A 518 5.37 -13.00 17.81
N ALA A 519 5.58 -11.90 18.53
CA ALA A 519 4.55 -11.35 19.40
C ALA A 519 3.47 -10.59 18.59
N HIS A 520 3.87 -9.92 17.52
CA HIS A 520 2.98 -9.15 16.65
C HIS A 520 2.01 -10.01 15.84
N THR A 521 2.33 -11.27 15.53
CA THR A 521 1.41 -12.17 14.81
C THR A 521 0.10 -12.37 15.56
N ARG A 522 0.08 -12.33 16.90
CA ARG A 522 -1.17 -12.37 17.69
C ARG A 522 -2.09 -11.18 17.40
N ARG A 523 -1.50 -9.99 17.17
CA ARG A 523 -2.25 -8.79 16.77
C ARG A 523 -2.82 -8.94 15.35
N LEU A 524 -2.04 -9.49 14.42
CA LEU A 524 -2.51 -9.79 13.07
C LEU A 524 -3.66 -10.80 13.10
N ASP A 525 -3.53 -11.85 13.92
CA ASP A 525 -4.56 -12.89 14.08
C ASP A 525 -5.83 -12.28 14.72
N ALA A 526 -5.70 -11.39 15.71
CA ALA A 526 -6.82 -10.66 16.33
C ALA A 526 -7.52 -9.69 15.35
N LEU A 527 -6.75 -9.08 14.44
CA LEU A 527 -7.27 -8.26 13.32
C LEU A 527 -7.86 -9.10 12.18
N GLY A 528 -7.82 -10.43 12.29
CA GLY A 528 -8.34 -11.37 11.32
C GLY A 528 -7.55 -11.43 10.02
N VAL A 529 -6.25 -11.10 10.04
CA VAL A 529 -5.36 -11.13 8.87
C VAL A 529 -5.01 -12.58 8.51
N ARG A 530 -5.38 -13.00 7.30
CA ARG A 530 -5.11 -14.36 6.77
C ARG A 530 -3.67 -14.48 6.26
N ARG A 531 -2.69 -14.29 7.14
CA ARG A 531 -1.25 -14.23 6.82
C ARG A 531 -0.67 -15.58 6.38
N HIS A 532 0.47 -15.53 5.70
CA HIS A 532 1.35 -16.67 5.51
C HIS A 532 1.90 -17.17 6.87
N PRO A 533 2.03 -18.50 7.08
CA PRO A 533 2.70 -19.03 8.25
C PRO A 533 4.15 -18.53 8.35
N THR A 534 4.59 -18.14 9.55
CA THR A 534 6.00 -17.87 9.81
C THR A 534 6.72 -19.22 10.03
N PRO A 535 7.92 -19.43 9.48
CA PRO A 535 8.71 -20.61 9.79
C PRO A 535 8.86 -20.76 11.31
N ALA A 536 8.68 -21.97 11.85
CA ALA A 536 8.92 -22.22 13.25
C ALA A 536 10.36 -21.83 13.60
N ALA A 537 10.58 -21.21 14.77
CA ALA A 537 11.93 -21.00 15.26
C ALA A 537 12.65 -22.36 15.31
N PRO A 538 13.90 -22.48 14.81
CA PRO A 538 14.63 -23.73 14.93
C PRO A 538 14.67 -24.12 16.41
N PRO A 539 14.49 -25.42 16.75
CA PRO A 539 14.60 -25.87 18.12
C PRO A 539 15.95 -25.44 18.69
N GLU A 540 15.96 -24.89 19.90
CA GLU A 540 17.19 -24.51 20.60
C GLU A 540 18.13 -25.72 20.55
N ALA A 541 19.34 -25.52 20.02
CA ALA A 541 20.38 -26.52 20.11
C ALA A 541 20.56 -26.80 21.61
N THR A 542 20.04 -27.94 22.05
CA THR A 542 20.29 -28.46 23.39
C THR A 542 21.80 -28.44 23.56
N ALA A 543 22.28 -27.58 24.45
CA ALA A 543 23.68 -27.54 24.83
C ALA A 543 24.07 -28.98 25.14
N ALA A 544 24.92 -29.55 24.29
CA ALA A 544 25.45 -30.88 24.50
C ALA A 544 26.09 -30.84 25.89
N ARG A 545 25.47 -31.54 26.84
CA ARG A 545 26.08 -31.82 28.14
C ARG A 545 27.33 -32.60 27.79
N THR A 546 28.48 -31.93 27.82
CA THR A 546 29.78 -32.58 27.85
C THR A 546 29.76 -33.50 29.06
N ALA A 547 29.71 -34.81 28.79
CA ALA A 547 29.93 -35.82 29.81
C ALA A 547 31.35 -35.62 30.38
N PRO A 548 31.56 -35.73 31.71
CA PRO A 548 32.90 -35.75 32.25
C PRO A 548 33.59 -37.03 31.77
N SER A 549 34.79 -36.88 31.20
CA SER A 549 35.65 -38.01 30.84
C SER A 549 36.05 -38.83 32.09
N PRO A 550 36.24 -40.15 31.94
CA PRO A 550 36.46 -41.10 33.05
C PRO A 550 37.77 -40.90 33.80
#